data_AF-A0A9Q9I859-F1
#
_entry.id   AF-A0A9Q9I859-F1
#
_cell.length_a   1.000
_cell.length_b   1.000
_cell.length_c   1.000
_cell.angle_alpha   90.00
_cell.angle_beta   90.00
_cell.angle_gamma   90.00
#
_symmetry.space_group_name_H-M   'P 1'
#
loop_
_entity.id
_entity.type
_entity.pdbx_description
1 polymer ?
#
loop_
_entity_poly.entity_id
_entity_poly.type
_entity_poly.pdbx_seq_one_letter_code
_entity_poly.pdbx_strand_id
1 'polypeptide(L)'
;MHAYHRRRFAALPVAGRGVVVEVRVRRLRCLTVDCPQQTFREQVPELTTRWARRTRQLTALVGDLAVAAAGSSGQVCSAVTGCLRA
;
A
#
# COMPACT_ATOMS: atom_id res chain seq x y z
N MET A 1 -22.91 -9.60 -15.42
CA MET A 1 -21.56 -9.43 -16.00
C MET A 1 -20.53 -9.82 -14.94
N HIS A 2 -19.76 -10.90 -15.15
CA HIS A 2 -18.77 -11.41 -14.17
C HIS A 2 -17.34 -11.18 -14.69
N ALA A 3 -16.90 -9.91 -14.70
CA ALA A 3 -15.52 -9.59 -15.04
C ALA A 3 -14.65 -9.60 -13.78
N TYR A 4 -13.42 -10.10 -13.89
CA TYR A 4 -12.45 -10.12 -12.80
C TYR A 4 -11.24 -9.26 -13.15
N HIS A 5 -10.57 -8.72 -12.14
CA HIS A 5 -9.35 -7.96 -12.30
C HIS A 5 -8.27 -8.47 -11.34
N ARG A 6 -7.02 -8.55 -11.82
CA ARG A 6 -5.85 -8.92 -11.00
C ARG A 6 -5.20 -7.66 -10.47
N ARG A 7 -4.89 -7.64 -9.18
CA ARG A 7 -4.09 -6.59 -8.53
C ARG A 7 -2.90 -7.21 -7.83
N ARG A 8 -1.77 -6.52 -7.87
CA ARG A 8 -0.54 -6.89 -7.17
C ARG A 8 -0.25 -5.86 -6.08
N PHE A 9 0.11 -6.34 -4.90
CA PHE A 9 0.47 -5.52 -3.75
C PHE A 9 1.80 -6.00 -3.18
N ALA A 10 2.67 -5.06 -2.80
CA ALA A 10 3.83 -5.40 -1.98
C ALA A 10 3.36 -5.75 -0.56
N ALA A 11 3.86 -6.87 -0.03
CA ALA A 11 3.55 -7.39 1.29
C ALA A 11 4.77 -7.34 2.22
N LEU A 12 4.57 -7.74 3.47
CA LEU A 12 5.65 -7.92 4.43
C LEU A 12 6.73 -8.85 3.85
N PRO A 13 8.01 -8.52 4.03
CA PRO A 13 9.08 -9.41 3.60
C PRO A 13 9.06 -10.69 4.44
N VAL A 14 9.37 -11.81 3.79
CA VAL A 14 9.51 -13.12 4.45
C VAL A 14 10.96 -13.54 4.30
N ALA A 15 11.64 -13.84 5.41
CA ALA A 15 13.07 -14.19 5.44
C ALA A 15 13.96 -13.20 4.65
N GLY A 16 13.68 -11.89 4.79
CA GLY A 16 14.42 -10.82 4.11
C GLY A 16 14.14 -10.70 2.61
N ARG A 17 13.20 -11.47 2.05
CA ARG A 17 12.80 -11.39 0.64
C ARG A 17 11.50 -10.61 0.50
N GLY A 18 11.47 -9.67 -0.45
CA GLY A 18 10.26 -8.94 -0.79
C GLY A 18 9.19 -9.88 -1.36
N VAL A 19 7.96 -9.76 -0.85
CA VAL A 19 6.83 -10.60 -1.26
C VAL A 19 5.81 -9.74 -2.00
N VAL A 20 5.25 -10.29 -3.07
CA VAL A 20 4.12 -9.69 -3.80
C VAL A 20 2.91 -10.59 -3.65
N VAL A 21 1.81 -10.02 -3.15
CA VAL A 21 0.52 -10.69 -3.09
C VAL A 21 -0.29 -10.29 -4.31
N GLU A 22 -0.75 -11.29 -5.06
CA GLU A 22 -1.65 -11.09 -6.20
C GLU A 22 -3.06 -11.56 -5.85
N VAL A 23 -4.04 -10.69 -6.09
CA VAL A 23 -5.43 -10.94 -5.75
C VAL A 23 -6.29 -10.77 -6.99
N ARG A 24 -7.22 -11.69 -7.20
CA ARG A 24 -8.26 -11.60 -8.22
C ARG A 24 -9.53 -11.07 -7.59
N VAL A 25 -9.87 -9.81 -7.87
CA VAL A 25 -11.07 -9.14 -7.34
C VAL A 25 -12.16 -9.06 -8.40
N ARG A 26 -13.42 -9.07 -7.97
CA ARG A 26 -14.57 -8.91 -8.88
C ARG A 26 -14.69 -7.46 -9.37
N ARG A 27 -15.06 -7.28 -10.62
CA ARG A 27 -15.57 -6.00 -11.15
C ARG A 27 -17.09 -6.03 -11.01
N LEU A 28 -17.60 -5.20 -10.12
CA LEU A 28 -19.03 -5.04 -9.85
C LEU A 28 -19.59 -3.91 -10.73
N ARG A 29 -20.89 -3.98 -11.05
CA ARG A 29 -21.59 -2.94 -11.80
C ARG A 29 -22.76 -2.42 -10.96
N CYS A 30 -22.94 -1.10 -10.88
CA CYS A 30 -24.18 -0.52 -10.39
C CYS A 30 -25.28 -0.72 -11.44
N LEU A 31 -26.47 -1.14 -11.02
CA LEU A 31 -27.61 -1.30 -11.91
C LEU A 31 -28.46 -0.03 -12.03
N THR A 32 -28.24 0.95 -11.15
CA THR A 32 -28.94 2.24 -11.19
C THR A 32 -28.43 3.10 -12.35
N VAL A 33 -29.34 3.57 -13.19
CA VAL A 33 -29.03 4.33 -14.41
C VAL A 33 -28.33 5.65 -14.09
N ASP A 34 -28.80 6.35 -13.05
CA ASP A 34 -28.28 7.66 -12.63
C ASP A 34 -27.03 7.56 -11.73
N CYS A 35 -26.45 6.38 -11.56
CA CYS A 35 -25.26 6.23 -10.73
C CYS A 35 -24.04 6.86 -11.43
N PRO A 36 -23.35 7.84 -10.80
CA PRO A 36 -22.19 8.48 -11.41
C PRO A 36 -21.00 7.53 -11.59
N GLN A 37 -20.99 6.39 -10.88
CA GLN A 37 -19.99 5.33 -11.05
C GLN A 37 -20.68 4.00 -11.35
N GLN A 38 -20.77 3.65 -12.63
CA GLN A 38 -21.39 2.38 -13.02
C GLN A 38 -20.54 1.14 -12.73
N THR A 39 -19.22 1.27 -12.54
CA THR A 39 -18.36 0.11 -12.29
C THR A 39 -17.48 0.29 -11.06
N PHE A 40 -17.54 -0.68 -10.16
CA PHE A 40 -16.74 -0.74 -8.96
C PHE A 40 -15.81 -1.95 -9.01
N ARG A 41 -14.73 -1.89 -8.23
CA ARG A 41 -13.89 -3.06 -7.97
C ARG A 41 -14.15 -3.46 -6.53
N GLU A 42 -14.37 -4.75 -6.33
CA GLU A 42 -14.50 -5.34 -4.99
C GLU A 42 -13.30 -4.94 -4.13
N GLN A 43 -13.60 -4.47 -2.93
CA GLN A 43 -12.60 -4.16 -1.91
C GLN A 43 -12.68 -5.25 -0.85
N VAL A 44 -11.78 -6.22 -0.94
CA VAL A 44 -11.50 -7.18 0.14
C VAL A 44 -10.94 -6.39 1.31
N PRO A 45 -11.61 -6.41 2.49
CA PRO A 45 -11.14 -5.73 3.68
C PRO A 45 -9.69 -6.11 4.00
N GLU A 46 -8.93 -5.13 4.50
CA GLU A 46 -7.53 -5.27 4.94
C GLU A 46 -6.49 -5.56 3.83
N LEU A 47 -6.93 -6.15 2.72
CA LEU A 47 -6.06 -6.56 1.62
C LEU A 47 -6.08 -5.57 0.46
N THR A 48 -7.23 -4.96 0.20
CA THR A 48 -7.40 -4.06 -0.93
C THR A 48 -8.04 -2.74 -0.51
N THR A 49 -7.31 -1.66 -0.76
CA THR A 49 -7.84 -0.30 -0.69
C THR A 49 -7.73 0.33 -2.08
N ARG A 50 -8.58 1.33 -2.35
CA ARG A 50 -8.49 2.11 -3.58
C ARG A 50 -7.08 2.71 -3.71
N TRP A 51 -6.45 2.52 -4.86
CA TRP A 51 -5.09 2.97 -5.20
C TRP A 51 -3.92 2.44 -4.37
N ALA A 52 -4.16 1.62 -3.33
CA ALA A 52 -3.07 1.02 -2.58
C ALA A 52 -2.14 0.20 -3.49
N ARG A 53 -0.82 0.39 -3.34
CA ARG A 53 0.23 -0.43 -3.96
C ARG A 53 0.92 -1.37 -2.96
N ARG A 54 0.69 -1.14 -1.67
CA ARG A 54 1.24 -1.90 -0.55
C ARG A 54 0.08 -2.40 0.31
N THR A 55 0.28 -3.54 0.95
CA THR A 55 -0.63 -4.00 2.01
C THR A 55 -0.62 -3.03 3.20
N ARG A 56 -1.69 -3.04 3.99
CA ARG A 56 -1.78 -2.22 5.21
C ARG A 56 -0.64 -2.53 6.17
N GLN A 57 -0.33 -3.81 6.34
CA GLN A 57 0.76 -4.29 7.20
C GLN A 57 2.13 -3.75 6.78
N LEU A 58 2.46 -3.81 5.48
CA LEU A 58 3.72 -3.25 5.00
C LEU A 58 3.78 -1.73 5.19
N THR A 59 2.66 -1.04 4.99
CA THR A 59 2.58 0.41 5.21
C THR A 59 2.81 0.77 6.68
N ALA A 60 2.22 0.01 7.61
CA ALA A 60 2.43 0.19 9.03
C ALA A 60 3.90 -0.04 9.43
N LEU A 61 4.50 -1.15 9.00
CA LEU A 61 5.91 -1.45 9.29
C LEU A 61 6.85 -0.34 8.80
N VAL A 62 6.64 0.16 7.58
CA VAL A 62 7.44 1.27 7.05
C VAL A 62 7.25 2.53 7.89
N GLY A 63 6.02 2.80 8.36
CA GLY A 63 5.73 3.90 9.28
C GLY A 63 6.46 3.75 10.62
N ASP A 64 6.40 2.58 11.24
CA ASP A 64 7.06 2.31 12.52
C ASP A 64 8.59 2.46 12.41
N LEU A 65 9.17 1.95 11.32
CA LEU A 65 10.59 2.13 11.03
C LEU A 65 10.96 3.59 10.80
N ALA A 66 10.12 4.36 10.10
CA ALA A 66 10.34 5.79 9.90
C ALA A 66 10.28 6.56 11.22
N VAL A 67 9.33 6.23 12.11
CA VAL A 67 9.23 6.82 13.45
C VAL A 67 10.44 6.46 14.30
N ALA A 68 10.86 5.19 14.31
CA ALA A 68 12.04 4.74 15.05
C ALA A 68 13.33 5.41 14.54
N ALA A 69 13.47 5.55 13.22
CA ALA A 69 14.58 6.26 12.58
C ALA A 69 14.57 7.77 12.93
N ALA A 70 13.40 8.41 12.92
CA ALA A 70 13.26 9.81 13.30
C ALA A 70 13.58 10.04 14.80
N GLY A 71 13.17 9.11 15.66
CA GLY A 71 13.48 9.15 17.10
C GLY A 71 14.98 8.99 17.39
N SER A 72 15.71 8.25 16.56
CA SER A 72 17.18 8.11 16.66
C SER A 72 17.94 9.31 16.10
N SER A 73 17.35 10.09 15.20
CA SER A 73 17.88 11.41 14.80
C SER A 73 17.69 12.52 15.85
N GLY A 74 17.07 12.22 17.00
CA GLY A 74 16.97 13.14 18.13
C GLY A 74 18.25 13.31 18.97
N GLN A 75 19.34 12.59 18.69
CA GLN A 75 20.54 12.63 19.55
C GLN A 75 21.88 13.00 18.88
N VAL A 76 21.95 13.27 17.58
CA VAL A 76 23.17 13.87 17.01
C VAL A 76 22.87 14.70 15.78
N CYS A 77 22.59 15.99 16.00
CA CYS A 77 23.09 17.03 15.10
C CYS A 77 24.59 17.22 15.40
N SER A 78 25.42 16.20 15.11
CA SER A 78 26.86 16.42 15.01
C SER A 78 27.11 16.89 13.58
N ALA A 79 27.51 18.16 13.47
CA ALA A 79 28.02 18.75 12.26
C ALA A 79 28.96 17.78 11.51
N VAL A 80 28.95 17.86 10.17
CA VAL A 80 29.70 17.02 9.22
C VAL A 80 28.98 15.69 8.96
N THR A 81 28.12 15.57 7.94
CA THR A 81 28.54 15.43 6.54
C THR A 81 27.33 15.67 5.63
N GLY A 82 27.46 16.61 4.68
CA GLY A 82 26.77 16.62 3.40
C GLY A 82 25.27 16.34 3.38
N CYS A 83 24.47 17.39 3.52
CA CYS A 83 23.10 17.42 3.01
C CYS A 83 23.12 17.17 1.50
N LEU A 84 22.95 15.92 1.07
CA LEU A 84 22.82 15.57 -0.34
C LEU A 84 21.39 15.87 -0.80
N ARG A 85 21.26 17.10 -1.31
CA ARG A 85 20.12 17.63 -2.02
C ARG A 85 20.39 17.42 -3.52
N ALA A 86 19.56 16.61 -4.17
CA ALA A 86 19.29 16.67 -5.61
C ALA A 86 17.83 16.26 -5.82
#